data_AF-A0A086LE36-F1
#
_entry.id   AF-A0A086LE36-F1
#
_cell.length_a   1.000
_cell.length_b   1.000
_cell.length_c   1.000
_cell.angle_alpha   90.00
_cell.angle_beta   90.00
_cell.angle_gamma   90.00
#
_symmetry.space_group_name_H-M   'P 1'
#
loop_
_entity.id
_entity.type
_entity.pdbx_description
1 polymer ?
#
loop_
_entity_poly.entity_id
_entity_poly.type
_entity_poly.pdbx_seq_one_letter_code
_entity_poly.pdbx_strand_id
1 'polypeptide(L)'
;MTQSTSADTVVLPRDSNQALGIGQYAIDFLGGKYGDNVSEKIYERVRLFHTDSVLSGVSALALKTNAPTILRDEAMDYPCKLAKTETNRTH
;
A
#
# COMPACT_ATOMS: atom_id res chain seq x y z
N MET A 1 5.75 20.87 28.60
CA MET A 1 6.78 19.81 28.55
C MET A 1 6.25 18.70 27.67
N THR A 2 6.83 18.46 26.50
CA THR A 2 6.50 17.30 25.66
C THR A 2 7.80 16.69 25.18
N GLN A 3 8.05 15.48 25.67
CA GLN A 3 9.29 14.72 25.54
C GLN A 3 9.61 14.41 24.09
N SER A 4 10.89 14.52 23.74
CA SER A 4 11.46 13.96 22.52
C SER A 4 11.64 12.46 22.75
N THR A 5 10.78 11.63 22.17
CA THR A 5 10.94 10.17 22.16
C THR A 5 12.04 9.82 21.16
N SER A 6 13.14 9.21 21.60
CA SER A 6 14.20 8.71 20.74
C SER A 6 13.60 7.85 19.61
N ALA A 7 13.89 8.19 18.35
CA ALA A 7 13.45 7.37 17.23
C ALA A 7 14.27 6.08 17.22
N ASP A 8 13.62 4.95 17.53
CA ASP A 8 14.24 3.63 17.43
C ASP A 8 14.60 3.36 15.96
N THR A 9 15.90 3.36 15.69
CA THR A 9 16.44 3.11 14.36
C THR A 9 16.88 1.66 14.27
N VAL A 10 16.31 0.90 13.34
CA VAL A 10 16.75 -0.46 13.03
C VAL A 10 17.84 -0.39 11.97
N VAL A 11 19.06 -0.82 12.33
CA VAL A 11 20.21 -0.83 11.41
C VAL A 11 20.37 -2.21 10.79
N LEU A 12 20.38 -2.28 9.46
CA LEU A 12 20.66 -3.50 8.70
C LEU A 12 22.11 -3.46 8.19
N PRO A 13 23.01 -4.35 8.69
CA PRO A 13 24.40 -4.39 8.22
C PRO A 13 24.52 -4.63 6.72
N ARG A 14 25.55 -4.07 6.08
CA ARG A 14 25.79 -4.19 4.63
C ARG A 14 26.08 -5.64 4.20
N ASP A 15 26.65 -6.43 5.10
CA ASP A 15 27.02 -7.84 4.92
C ASP A 15 25.90 -8.82 5.34
N SER A 16 24.71 -8.32 5.65
CA SER A 16 23.54 -9.13 6.00
C SER A 16 22.57 -9.30 4.82
N ASN A 17 21.68 -10.30 4.91
CA ASN A 17 20.57 -10.44 3.96
C ASN A 17 19.54 -9.32 4.19
N GLN A 18 19.73 -8.19 3.50
CA GLN A 18 18.90 -7.01 3.66
C GLN A 18 17.44 -7.24 3.29
N ALA A 19 17.16 -8.11 2.29
CA ALA A 19 15.78 -8.43 1.90
C ALA A 19 15.03 -9.11 3.04
N LEU A 20 15.67 -10.08 3.71
CA LEU A 20 15.10 -10.73 4.90
C LEU A 20 14.92 -9.72 6.05
N GLY A 21 15.91 -8.84 6.27
CA GLY A 21 15.85 -7.81 7.31
C GLY A 21 14.69 -6.83 7.12
N ILE A 22 14.47 -6.35 5.89
CA ILE A 22 13.34 -5.46 5.56
C ILE A 22 12.01 -6.20 5.74
N GLY A 23 11.94 -7.47 5.32
CA GLY A 23 10.75 -8.29 5.51
C GLY A 23 10.38 -8.46 6.98
N GLN A 24 11.37 -8.77 7.83
CA GLN A 24 11.14 -8.89 9.27
C GLN A 24 10.74 -7.55 9.89
N TYR A 25 11.37 -6.44 9.48
CA TYR A 25 10.96 -5.10 9.94
C TYR A 25 9.50 -4.80 9.59
N ALA A 26 9.04 -5.15 8.38
CA ALA A 26 7.65 -4.94 7.98
C ALA A 26 6.67 -5.75 8.84
N ILE A 27 6.99 -7.02 9.15
CA ILE A 27 6.19 -7.86 10.06
C ILE A 27 6.16 -7.23 11.45
N ASP A 28 7.30 -6.85 11.99
CA ASP A 28 7.42 -6.23 13.31
C ASP A 28 6.67 -4.89 13.39
N PHE A 29 6.74 -4.08 12.33
CA PHE A 29 6.03 -2.81 12.25
C PHE A 29 4.51 -3.02 12.27
N LEU A 30 4.00 -3.92 11.43
CA LEU A 30 2.57 -4.24 11.38
C LEU A 30 2.09 -5.00 12.62
N GLY A 31 2.97 -5.78 13.26
CA GLY A 31 2.71 -6.54 14.48
C GLY A 31 2.76 -5.72 15.77
N GLY A 32 2.78 -4.39 15.66
CA GLY A 32 2.67 -3.45 16.78
C GLY A 32 3.98 -3.14 17.51
N LYS A 33 5.07 -3.89 17.24
CA LYS A 33 6.39 -3.62 17.85
C LYS A 33 6.90 -2.21 17.53
N TYR A 34 6.68 -1.76 16.29
CA TYR A 34 7.05 -0.40 15.86
C TYR A 34 5.85 0.45 15.40
N GLY A 35 4.76 -0.17 14.92
CA GLY A 35 3.64 0.54 14.29
C GLY A 35 2.61 1.15 15.24
N ASP A 36 2.58 0.76 16.52
CA ASP A 36 1.51 1.17 17.44
C ASP A 36 1.61 2.64 17.87
N ASN A 37 2.80 3.24 17.79
CA ASN A 37 3.06 4.61 18.24
C ASN A 37 3.33 5.58 17.08
N VAL A 38 2.78 5.30 15.89
CA VAL A 38 2.93 6.19 14.73
C VAL A 38 2.14 7.49 14.97
N SER A 39 2.81 8.62 14.79
CA SER A 39 2.19 9.94 14.96
C SER A 39 1.06 10.18 13.95
N GLU A 40 -0.03 10.80 14.39
CA GLU A 40 -1.16 11.20 13.52
C GLU A 40 -0.73 12.05 12.32
N LYS A 41 0.33 12.85 12.47
CA LYS A 41 0.90 13.66 11.37
C LYS A 41 1.41 12.80 10.21
N ILE A 42 1.83 11.57 10.47
CA ILE A 42 2.26 10.63 9.43
C ILE A 42 1.04 10.08 8.69
N TYR A 43 -0.03 9.72 9.40
CA TYR A 43 -1.28 9.31 8.77
C TYR A 43 -1.88 10.40 7.89
N GLU A 44 -1.84 11.66 8.32
CA GLU A 44 -2.26 12.80 7.50
C GLU A 44 -1.45 12.90 6.20
N ARG A 45 -0.12 12.78 6.27
CA ARG A 45 0.75 12.79 5.09
C ARG A 45 0.49 11.60 4.16
N VAL A 46 0.24 10.42 4.70
CA VAL A 46 -0.11 9.23 3.92
C VAL A 46 -1.43 9.44 3.19
N ARG A 47 -2.43 10.05 3.84
CA ARG A 47 -3.71 10.40 3.19
C ARG A 47 -3.50 11.38 2.04
N LEU A 48 -2.70 12.44 2.24
CA LEU A 48 -2.36 13.39 1.18
C LEU A 48 -1.67 12.71 0.00
N PHE A 49 -0.67 11.86 0.26
CA PHE A 49 0.02 11.09 -0.77
C PHE A 49 -0.94 10.17 -1.53
N HIS A 50 -1.83 9.47 -0.82
CA HIS A 50 -2.81 8.59 -1.44
C HIS A 50 -3.72 9.36 -2.39
N THR A 51 -4.24 10.51 -1.97
CA THR A 51 -5.08 11.37 -2.82
C THR A 51 -4.34 11.79 -4.09
N ASP A 52 -3.09 12.23 -3.99
CA ASP A 52 -2.28 12.63 -5.15
C ASP A 52 -2.00 11.45 -6.10
N SER A 53 -1.66 10.28 -5.56
CA SER A 53 -1.41 9.07 -6.36
C SER A 53 -2.64 8.62 -7.17
N VAL A 54 -3.83 8.74 -6.58
CA VAL A 54 -5.08 8.35 -7.26
C VAL A 54 -5.43 9.38 -8.33
N LEU A 55 -5.39 10.68 -8.00
CA LEU A 55 -5.76 11.74 -8.93
C LEU A 55 -4.81 11.80 -10.13
N SER A 56 -3.51 11.60 -9.92
CA SER A 56 -2.53 11.53 -11.03
C SER A 56 -2.80 10.34 -11.94
N GLY A 57 -3.09 9.16 -11.39
CA GLY A 57 -3.48 7.98 -12.17
C GLY A 57 -4.76 8.18 -12.98
N VAL A 58 -5.82 8.70 -12.37
CA VAL A 58 -7.09 8.99 -13.06
C VAL A 58 -6.90 10.04 -14.15
N SER A 59 -6.12 11.07 -13.90
CA SER A 59 -5.80 12.10 -14.89
C SER A 59 -5.04 11.52 -16.08
N ALA A 60 -4.08 10.64 -15.84
CA ALA A 60 -3.31 9.98 -16.89
C ALA A 60 -4.19 9.08 -17.78
N LEU A 61 -5.20 8.43 -17.19
CA LEU A 61 -6.22 7.68 -17.94
C LEU A 61 -7.15 8.60 -18.74
N ALA A 62 -7.63 9.69 -18.13
CA ALA A 62 -8.51 10.66 -18.78
C ALA A 62 -7.83 11.30 -20.01
N LEU A 63 -6.52 11.58 -19.90
CA LEU A 63 -5.69 12.09 -20.99
C LEU A 63 -5.23 11.02 -21.98
N LYS A 64 -5.65 9.76 -21.82
CA LYS A 64 -5.29 8.63 -22.68
C LYS A 64 -3.78 8.51 -22.91
N THR A 65 -3.01 8.72 -21.83
CA THR A 65 -1.57 8.51 -21.89
C THR A 65 -1.26 7.05 -22.23
N ASN A 66 -0.17 6.81 -22.95
CA ASN A 66 0.10 5.53 -23.61
C ASN A 66 0.09 4.34 -22.64
N ALA A 67 0.98 4.35 -21.64
CA ALA A 67 1.12 3.23 -20.72
C ALA A 67 -0.15 2.98 -19.88
N PRO A 68 -0.79 3.98 -19.23
CA PRO A 68 -2.03 3.77 -18.50
C PRO A 68 -3.19 3.22 -19.36
N THR A 69 -3.28 3.61 -20.64
CA THR A 69 -4.32 3.09 -21.54
C THR A 69 -4.10 1.61 -21.82
N ILE A 70 -2.88 1.21 -22.19
CA ILE A 70 -2.53 -0.20 -22.45
C ILE A 70 -2.78 -1.05 -21.20
N LEU A 71 -2.28 -0.63 -20.03
CA LEU A 71 -2.44 -1.39 -18.79
C LEU A 71 -3.90 -1.51 -18.35
N ARG A 72 -4.74 -0.50 -18.62
CA ARG A 72 -6.18 -0.59 -18.38
C ARG A 72 -6.82 -1.64 -19.27
N ASP A 73 -6.49 -1.65 -20.56
CA ASP A 73 -7.05 -2.60 -21.51
C ASP A 73 -6.64 -4.04 -21.13
N GLU A 74 -5.36 -4.26 -20.76
CA GLU A 74 -4.88 -5.55 -20.21
C GLU A 74 -5.65 -5.96 -18.93
N ALA A 75 -5.94 -5.01 -18.04
CA ALA A 75 -6.68 -5.28 -16.82
C ALA A 75 -8.15 -5.67 -17.07
N MET A 76 -8.75 -5.22 -18.18
CA MET A 76 -10.12 -5.60 -18.57
C MET A 76 -10.21 -7.05 -19.06
N ASP A 77 -9.12 -7.64 -19.53
CA ASP A 77 -9.04 -9.04 -19.95
C ASP A 77 -8.87 -10.00 -18.76
N TYR A 78 -8.58 -9.50 -17.55
CA TYR A 78 -8.46 -10.34 -16.38
C TYR A 78 -9.81 -10.96 -16.00
N PRO A 79 -9.84 -12.27 -15.70
CA PRO A 79 -11.10 -12.93 -15.36
C PRO A 79 -11.67 -12.32 -14.08
N CYS A 80 -12.86 -11.73 -14.19
CA CYS A 80 -13.61 -11.33 -13.01
C CYS A 80 -14.03 -12.60 -12.27
N LYS A 81 -13.45 -12.84 -11.10
CA LYS A 81 -13.98 -13.84 -10.17
C LYS A 81 -15.30 -13.31 -9.63
N LEU A 82 -16.37 -13.47 -10.41
CA LEU A 82 -17.73 -13.39 -9.87
C LEU A 82 -17.78 -14.42 -8.75
N ALA A 83 -17.93 -13.96 -7.51
CA ALA A 83 -18.32 -14.82 -6.41
C ALA A 83 -19.54 -15.60 -6.89
N LYS A 84 -19.46 -16.93 -6.88
CA LYS A 84 -20.56 -17.83 -7.22
C LYS A 84 -21.76 -17.38 -6.39
N THR A 85 -22.66 -16.61 -6.98
CA THR A 85 -23.96 -16.36 -6.37
C THR A 85 -24.69 -17.67 -6.60
N GLU A 86 -24.84 -18.44 -5.53
CA GLU A 86 -25.66 -19.65 -5.49
C GLU A 86 -27.08 -19.27 -5.94
N THR A 87 -27.37 -19.45 -7.22
CA THR A 87 -28.75 -19.48 -7.72
C THR A 87 -29.37 -20.81 -7.32
N ASN A 88 -29.63 -20.97 -6.02
CA ASN A 88 -30.59 -21.92 -5.49
C ASN A 88 -31.77 -21.13 -4.94
N ARG A 89 -32.68 -20.75 -5.83
CA ARG A 89 -34.10 -20.58 -5.48
C ARG A 89 -34.93 -21.36 -6.49
N THR A 90 -35.23 -22.59 -6.08
CA THR A 90 -36.47 -23.30 -6.35
C THR A 90 -37.66 -22.34 -6.23
N HIS A 91 -38.48 -22.27 -7.29
CA HIS A 91 -39.90 -22.63 -7.29
C HIS A 91 -40.42 -22.63 -8.73
#